data_AF-A0A2A4SIV9-F1
#
_entry.id   AF-A0A2A4SIV9-F1
#
_cell.length_a   1.000
_cell.length_b   1.000
_cell.length_c   1.000
_cell.angle_alpha   90.00
_cell.angle_beta   90.00
_cell.angle_gamma   90.00
#
_symmetry.space_group_name_H-M   'P 1'
#
loop_
_entity.id
_entity.type
_entity.pdbx_description
1 polymer ?
#
loop_
_entity_poly.entity_id
_entity_poly.type
_entity_poly.pdbx_seq_one_letter_code
_entity_poly.pdbx_strand_id
1 'polypeptide(L)'
;MSESNCKQHKPEVEKYNGSPEELVKDLGDLRYDALSKFLKELSQKIKADGEKDAHRERTKLAHALKNSSEKLMESASYINEAWEISKPYMNDN
;
A
#
# COMPACT_ATOMS: atom_id res chain seq x y z
N MET A 1 3.25 -28.74 -8.57
CA MET A 1 3.01 -27.32 -8.91
C MET A 1 4.29 -26.59 -8.54
N SER A 2 5.14 -26.20 -9.50
CA SER A 2 6.40 -25.55 -9.16
C SER A 2 6.15 -24.06 -8.94
N GLU A 3 6.34 -23.60 -7.72
CA GLU A 3 6.43 -22.17 -7.42
C GLU A 3 7.53 -21.57 -8.29
N SER A 4 7.14 -20.67 -9.19
CA SER A 4 8.10 -19.87 -9.93
C SER A 4 8.88 -19.05 -8.92
N ASN A 5 10.16 -19.36 -8.76
CA ASN A 5 11.07 -18.67 -7.86
C ASN A 5 11.36 -17.26 -8.42
N CYS A 6 10.40 -16.36 -8.24
CA CYS A 6 10.51 -14.97 -8.69
C CYS A 6 11.42 -14.22 -7.72
N LYS A 7 12.73 -14.23 -7.97
CA LYS A 7 13.75 -13.51 -7.18
C LYS A 7 13.50 -12.01 -7.04
N GLN A 8 12.56 -11.45 -7.80
CA GLN A 8 12.19 -10.02 -7.78
C GLN A 8 11.01 -9.71 -6.84
N HIS A 9 10.18 -10.69 -6.49
CA HIS A 9 9.05 -10.51 -5.57
C HIS A 9 9.31 -11.27 -4.29
N LYS A 10 9.66 -10.53 -3.24
CA LYS A 10 9.92 -11.08 -1.92
C LYS A 10 8.60 -11.56 -1.31
N PRO A 11 8.57 -12.73 -0.67
CA PRO A 11 7.36 -13.23 0.00
C PRO A 11 7.05 -12.43 1.28
N GLU A 12 8.05 -11.74 1.84
CA GLU A 12 7.97 -11.07 3.14
C GLU A 12 8.69 -9.71 3.12
N VAL A 13 8.38 -8.87 4.10
CA VAL A 13 9.05 -7.59 4.31
C VAL A 13 10.36 -7.86 5.07
N GLU A 14 11.46 -8.08 4.34
CA GLU A 14 12.77 -8.46 4.92
C GLU A 14 13.30 -7.61 6.08
N LYS A 15 12.88 -6.35 6.19
CA LYS A 15 13.33 -5.41 7.23
C LYS A 15 12.38 -5.35 8.43
N TYR A 16 11.32 -6.14 8.42
CA TYR A 16 10.36 -6.22 9.50
C TYR A 16 10.59 -7.52 10.26
N ASN A 17 10.84 -7.43 11.57
CA ASN A 17 11.20 -8.57 12.40
C ASN A 17 9.98 -9.32 12.97
N GLY A 18 8.77 -8.79 12.76
CA GLY A 18 7.52 -9.40 13.22
C GLY A 18 6.86 -10.29 12.16
N SER A 19 5.76 -10.92 12.56
CA SER A 19 4.93 -11.73 11.66
C SER A 19 4.08 -10.86 10.72
N PRO A 20 3.55 -11.41 9.61
CA PRO A 20 2.59 -10.69 8.77
C PRO A 20 1.39 -10.14 9.54
N GLU A 21 0.89 -10.86 10.55
CA GLU A 21 -0.21 -10.43 11.41
C GLU A 21 0.18 -9.24 12.28
N GLU A 22 1.39 -9.23 12.83
CA GLU A 22 1.93 -8.10 13.59
C GLU A 22 2.08 -6.87 12.69
N LEU A 23 2.53 -7.05 11.44
CA LEU A 23 2.65 -5.94 10.50
C LEU A 23 1.29 -5.30 10.20
N VAL A 24 0.25 -6.11 10.01
CA VAL A 24 -1.12 -5.63 9.79
C VAL A 24 -1.60 -4.84 11.00
N LYS A 25 -1.34 -5.33 12.21
CA LYS A 25 -1.69 -4.63 13.44
C LYS A 25 -0.93 -3.30 13.54
N ASP A 26 0.38 -3.31 13.35
CA ASP A 26 1.22 -2.11 13.43
C ASP A 26 0.81 -1.04 12.42
N LEU A 27 0.44 -1.43 11.19
CA LEU A 27 -0.09 -0.52 10.18
C LEU A 27 -1.49 -0.02 10.53
N GLY A 28 -2.35 -0.87 11.10
CA GLY A 28 -3.71 -0.51 11.53
C GLY A 28 -3.75 0.43 12.74
N ASP A 29 -2.76 0.33 13.62
CA ASP A 29 -2.62 1.17 14.82
C ASP A 29 -1.99 2.55 14.50
N LEU A 30 -1.56 2.79 13.25
CA LEU A 30 -1.09 4.10 12.83
C LEU A 30 -2.20 5.15 12.95
N ARG A 31 -1.81 6.36 13.35
CA ARG A 31 -2.67 7.54 13.23
C ARG A 31 -3.09 7.69 11.76
N TYR A 32 -4.35 8.05 11.55
CA TYR A 32 -4.97 8.01 10.22
C TYR A 32 -4.25 8.88 9.17
N ASP A 33 -3.66 10.02 9.54
CA ASP A 33 -2.81 10.79 8.63
C ASP A 33 -1.54 10.03 8.18
N ALA A 34 -0.88 9.34 9.12
CA ALA A 34 0.28 8.51 8.85
C ALA A 34 -0.08 7.29 7.98
N LEU A 35 -1.19 6.62 8.26
CA LEU A 35 -1.68 5.51 7.44
C LEU A 35 -2.06 5.98 6.03
N SER A 36 -2.73 7.14 5.90
CA SER A 36 -3.02 7.74 4.58
C SER A 36 -1.72 8.00 3.80
N LYS A 37 -0.69 8.55 4.45
CA LYS A 37 0.61 8.78 3.82
C LYS A 37 1.24 7.46 3.34
N PHE A 38 1.24 6.43 4.17
CA PHE A 38 1.74 5.10 3.81
C PHE A 38 1.04 4.54 2.57
N LEU A 39 -0.30 4.60 2.53
CA LEU A 39 -1.09 4.10 1.39
C LEU A 39 -0.81 4.90 0.10
N LYS A 40 -0.57 6.21 0.19
CA LYS A 40 -0.15 7.04 -0.96
C LYS A 40 1.21 6.61 -1.50
N GLU A 41 2.19 6.39 -0.63
CA GLU A 41 3.52 5.94 -1.03
C GLU A 41 3.47 4.54 -1.66
N LEU A 42 2.68 3.62 -1.09
CA LEU A 42 2.46 2.29 -1.65
C LEU A 42 1.78 2.36 -3.03
N SER A 43 0.73 3.18 -3.17
CA SER A 43 0.06 3.43 -4.46
C SER A 43 1.05 3.88 -5.53
N GLN A 44 1.90 4.87 -5.22
CA GLN A 44 2.90 5.39 -6.15
C GLN A 44 3.90 4.32 -6.58
N LYS A 45 4.37 3.48 -5.64
CA LYS A 45 5.28 2.38 -5.95
C LYS A 45 4.65 1.36 -6.90
N ILE A 46 3.41 0.95 -6.63
CA ILE A 46 2.67 -0.02 -7.47
C ILE A 46 2.39 0.56 -8.86
N LYS A 47 2.04 1.85 -8.94
CA LYS A 47 1.86 2.55 -10.22
C LYS A 47 3.14 2.53 -11.05
N ALA A 48 4.28 2.87 -10.44
CA ALA A 48 5.57 2.87 -11.11
C ALA A 48 5.98 1.48 -11.61
N ASP A 49 5.62 0.40 -10.91
CA ASP A 49 5.83 -0.96 -11.40
C ASP A 49 4.92 -1.29 -12.59
N GLY A 50 3.65 -0.87 -12.53
CA GLY A 50 2.73 -0.99 -13.67
C GLY A 50 3.20 -0.27 -14.92
N GLU A 51 3.75 0.94 -14.76
CA GLU A 51 4.35 1.71 -15.87
C GLU A 51 5.53 0.96 -16.49
N LYS A 52 6.43 0.39 -15.67
CA LYS A 52 7.56 -0.43 -16.16
C LYS A 52 7.10 -1.66 -16.93
N ASP A 53 6.03 -2.33 -16.50
CA ASP A 53 5.48 -3.49 -17.21
C ASP A 53 4.74 -3.10 -18.50
N ALA A 54 4.12 -1.91 -18.55
CA ALA A 54 3.56 -1.38 -19.79
C ALA A 54 4.63 -1.17 -20.87
N HIS A 55 5.81 -0.67 -20.47
CA HIS A 55 6.96 -0.49 -21.37
C HIS A 55 7.52 -1.83 -21.88
N ARG A 56 7.21 -2.94 -21.21
CA ARG A 56 7.60 -4.31 -21.58
C ARG A 56 6.48 -5.07 -22.30
N GLU A 57 5.47 -4.36 -22.81
CA GLU A 57 4.31 -4.91 -23.52
C GLU A 57 3.43 -5.86 -22.68
N ARG A 58 3.58 -5.87 -21.35
CA ARG A 58 2.76 -6.68 -20.44
C ARG A 58 1.49 -5.93 -20.04
N THR A 59 0.68 -5.59 -21.05
CA THR A 59 -0.46 -4.67 -20.92
C THR A 59 -1.49 -5.09 -19.87
N LYS A 60 -1.82 -6.39 -19.76
CA LYS A 60 -2.75 -6.90 -18.73
C LYS A 60 -2.21 -6.71 -17.31
N LEU A 61 -0.93 -6.99 -17.11
CA LEU A 61 -0.27 -6.83 -15.80
C LEU A 61 -0.19 -5.34 -15.43
N ALA A 62 0.24 -4.50 -16.36
CA ALA A 62 0.27 -3.06 -16.18
C ALA A 62 -1.11 -2.49 -15.81
N HIS A 63 -2.17 -2.96 -16.46
CA HIS A 63 -3.53 -2.54 -16.15
C HIS A 63 -3.97 -2.97 -14.74
N ALA A 64 -3.67 -4.21 -14.34
CA ALA A 64 -3.97 -4.70 -12.99
C ALA A 64 -3.24 -3.88 -11.90
N LEU A 65 -1.95 -3.59 -12.11
CA LEU A 65 -1.15 -2.77 -11.19
C LEU A 65 -1.65 -1.32 -11.14
N LYS A 66 -2.00 -0.73 -12.28
CA LYS A 66 -2.59 0.61 -12.33
C LYS A 66 -3.90 0.66 -11.53
N ASN A 67 -4.83 -0.27 -11.75
CA ASN A 67 -6.10 -0.31 -11.02
C ASN A 67 -5.88 -0.47 -9.51
N SER A 68 -4.93 -1.32 -9.11
CA SER A 68 -4.56 -1.49 -7.71
C SER A 68 -4.02 -0.17 -7.10
N SER A 69 -3.15 0.54 -7.82
CA SER A 69 -2.63 1.83 -7.37
C SER A 69 -3.73 2.88 -7.21
N GLU A 70 -4.70 2.92 -8.11
CA GLU A 70 -5.85 3.85 -8.04
C GLU A 70 -6.71 3.55 -6.81
N LYS A 71 -6.97 2.27 -6.52
CA LYS A 71 -7.72 1.88 -5.32
C LYS A 71 -6.99 2.17 -4.02
N LEU A 72 -5.67 1.99 -3.97
CA LEU A 72 -4.86 2.39 -2.82
C LEU A 72 -4.89 3.91 -2.60
N MET A 73 -4.85 4.70 -3.67
CA MET A 73 -4.96 6.17 -3.60
C MET A 73 -6.32 6.63 -3.10
N GLU A 74 -7.39 5.96 -3.56
CA GLU A 74 -8.76 6.18 -3.10
C GLU A 74 -8.90 5.83 -1.60
N SER A 75 -8.41 4.66 -1.18
CA SER A 75 -8.34 4.28 0.24
C SER A 75 -7.57 5.30 1.08
N ALA A 76 -6.44 5.80 0.58
CA ALA A 76 -5.68 6.82 1.29
C ALA A 76 -6.46 8.12 1.48
N SER A 77 -7.32 8.48 0.51
CA SER A 77 -8.18 9.66 0.59
C SER A 77 -9.24 9.48 1.68
N TYR A 78 -9.91 8.33 1.73
CA TYR A 78 -10.90 8.01 2.76
C TYR A 78 -10.29 7.93 4.17
N ILE A 79 -9.09 7.36 4.32
CA ILE A 79 -8.39 7.34 5.60
C ILE A 79 -8.00 8.77 6.05
N ASN A 80 -7.61 9.64 5.11
CA ASN A 80 -7.35 11.05 5.44
C ASN A 80 -8.63 11.79 5.85
N GLU A 81 -9.76 11.48 5.23
CA GLU A 81 -11.06 12.03 5.65
C GLU A 81 -11.39 11.59 7.09
N ALA A 82 -11.18 10.31 7.43
CA ALA A 82 -11.33 9.82 8.80
C ALA A 82 -10.40 10.54 9.79
N TRP A 83 -9.19 10.89 9.38
CA TRP A 83 -8.31 11.76 10.16
C TRP A 83 -8.93 13.13 10.39
N GLU A 84 -9.36 13.85 9.35
CA GLU A 84 -9.92 15.20 9.51
C GLU A 84 -11.18 15.21 10.39
N ILE A 85 -12.00 14.15 10.33
CA ILE A 85 -13.17 13.96 11.21
C ILE A 85 -12.74 13.73 12.66
N SER A 86 -11.74 12.89 12.89
CA SER A 86 -11.34 12.48 14.25
C SER A 86 -10.40 13.48 14.95
N LYS A 87 -9.61 14.22 14.17
CA LYS A 87 -8.58 15.16 14.64
C LYS A 87 -9.05 16.17 15.72
N PRO A 88 -10.25 16.79 15.63
CA PRO A 88 -10.73 17.70 16.68
C PRO A 88 -10.87 17.03 18.04
N TYR A 89 -11.15 15.73 18.08
CA TYR A 89 -11.39 14.96 19.30
C TYR A 89 -10.13 14.31 19.89
N MET A 90 -8.97 14.43 19.22
CA MET A 90 -7.73 13.80 19.67
C MET A 90 -6.88 14.67 20.60
N ASN A 91 -7.22 15.95 20.76
CA ASN A 91 -6.48 16.90 21.61
C ASN A 91 -7.19 17.25 22.93
N ASP A 92 -8.28 16.55 23.28
CA ASP A 92 -9.06 16.80 24.51
C ASP A 92 -8.58 15.97 25.72
N ASN A 93 -7.26 15.85 25.92
CA ASN A 93 -6.66 15.28 27.14
C ASN A 93 -5.78 16.30 27.86
#